data_AF-A0A971T2C9-F1
#
_entry.id   AF-A0A971T2C9-F1
#
_cell.length_a   1.000
_cell.length_b   1.000
_cell.length_c   1.000
_cell.angle_alpha   90.00
_cell.angle_beta   90.00
_cell.angle_gamma   90.00
#
_symmetry.space_group_name_H-M   'P 1'
#
loop_
_entity.id
_entity.type
_entity.pdbx_description
1 polymer ?
#
loop_
_entity_poly.entity_id
_entity_poly.type
_entity_poly.pdbx_seq_one_letter_code
_entity_poly.pdbx_strand_id
1 'polypeptide(L)'
;MRKIFLLYINEMTKILRKVSTLVLLCVLILGCVFIPVIIRVSDYFIGITGDEYMTSAEDDRNIVVAQIKRIETELENIGTDGSPNQRRIELLDSKAESEFELERLNLLIASGYTDQTVVNFVVEAIGTLPQYRRTIRELEKIPSDLRSVEQDEYLSFCKESIDRIYAFPQNHDFESFVSMHKEKLRYDLSSIQGDRDRLFEVLSSKMDLMYKADPSGGTDGTVDYGHLRESLDYVTELKDSLDSGYSYVYDFSGERLVPLSPKEQKNLSDQIAIEEHKVISGVFVNKDNSVMAGLSNFFSVSFGKFIIAVMIIVLAGSAVSQEIATGSIKSLIIAPVRRWKIFTAKILSLLSIMVGSLLILSFLYRLMSLVVFGPDSMGDYMYINNGNVATLPYFVYSFLSVLIGSVDLFVFLLFAFMLSTVLRNTALSVALSLASYLFTGNIAQLFALLGIRKRWMDFVPFLNFDLHSDLFPFADNMLPDMIRQMQMATTASYRPGLLFSSVYLLVLISCLLYISFDSFTRRDIK
;
A
#
# COMPACT_ATOMS: atom_id res chain seq x y z
N MET A 1 -41.82 24.39 -1.13
CA MET A 1 -41.40 22.99 -1.29
C MET A 1 -41.79 22.41 -2.65
N ARG A 2 -43.08 22.17 -2.97
CA ARG A 2 -43.53 21.50 -4.22
C ARG A 2 -42.90 22.01 -5.53
N LYS A 3 -42.80 23.34 -5.73
CA LYS A 3 -42.19 23.92 -6.94
C LYS A 3 -40.68 23.62 -7.10
N ILE A 4 -39.92 23.54 -6.01
CA ILE A 4 -38.47 23.24 -6.06
C ILE A 4 -38.27 21.77 -6.43
N PHE A 5 -39.07 20.89 -5.84
CA PHE A 5 -39.01 19.46 -6.13
C PHE A 5 -39.34 19.14 -7.60
N LEU A 6 -40.36 19.80 -8.16
CA LEU A 6 -40.69 19.66 -9.59
C LEU A 6 -39.57 20.16 -10.51
N LEU A 7 -38.93 21.28 -10.17
CA LEU A 7 -37.76 21.78 -10.90
C LEU A 7 -36.59 20.80 -10.81
N TYR A 8 -36.34 20.24 -9.62
CA TYR A 8 -35.31 19.23 -9.41
C TYR A 8 -35.56 17.98 -10.26
N ILE A 9 -36.78 17.44 -10.27
CA ILE A 9 -37.12 16.30 -11.13
C ILE A 9 -36.90 16.64 -12.60
N ASN A 10 -37.33 17.82 -13.04
CA ASN A 10 -37.14 18.25 -14.42
C ASN A 10 -35.65 18.30 -14.79
N GLU A 11 -34.80 18.89 -13.95
CA GLU A 11 -33.35 18.90 -14.15
C GLU A 11 -32.75 17.50 -14.15
N MET A 12 -33.15 16.63 -13.22
CA MET A 12 -32.70 15.23 -13.19
C MET A 12 -33.06 14.49 -14.48
N THR A 13 -34.29 14.62 -14.97
CA THR A 13 -34.70 13.97 -16.22
C THR A 13 -33.93 14.51 -17.42
N LYS A 14 -33.65 15.81 -17.46
CA LYS A 14 -32.83 16.43 -18.51
C LYS A 14 -31.43 15.87 -18.51
N ILE A 15 -30.80 15.73 -17.34
CA ILE A 15 -29.43 15.24 -17.23
C ILE A 15 -29.36 13.74 -17.56
N LEU A 16 -30.24 12.91 -17.00
CA LEU A 16 -30.24 11.45 -17.22
C LEU A 16 -30.53 11.06 -18.68
N ARG A 17 -31.21 11.91 -19.44
CA ARG A 17 -31.46 11.70 -20.88
C ARG A 17 -30.31 12.18 -21.78
N LYS A 18 -29.31 12.88 -21.26
CA LYS A 18 -28.15 13.27 -22.08
C LYS A 18 -27.35 12.02 -22.44
N VAL A 19 -27.08 11.84 -23.74
CA VAL A 19 -26.26 10.74 -24.26
C VAL A 19 -24.89 10.69 -23.57
N SER A 20 -24.27 11.85 -23.34
CA SER A 20 -22.98 11.93 -22.64
C SER A 20 -23.02 11.34 -21.22
N THR A 21 -24.12 11.53 -20.49
CA THR A 21 -24.28 10.99 -19.14
C THR A 21 -24.43 9.48 -19.18
N LEU A 22 -25.22 8.96 -20.12
CA LEU A 22 -25.37 7.52 -20.31
C LEU A 22 -24.05 6.86 -20.72
N VAL A 23 -23.32 7.46 -21.66
CA VAL A 23 -22.02 6.96 -22.11
C VAL A 23 -21.02 6.93 -20.94
N LEU A 24 -20.88 8.01 -20.17
CA LEU A 24 -19.95 8.05 -19.04
C LEU A 24 -20.36 7.10 -17.91
N LEU A 25 -21.65 6.93 -17.66
CA LEU A 25 -22.14 5.95 -16.69
C LEU A 25 -21.89 4.51 -17.16
N CYS A 26 -22.05 4.21 -18.46
CA CYS A 26 -21.65 2.92 -19.02
C CYS A 26 -20.14 2.69 -18.87
N VAL A 27 -19.30 3.68 -19.19
CA VAL A 27 -17.84 3.57 -19.01
C VAL A 27 -17.46 3.35 -17.55
N LEU A 28 -18.12 4.04 -16.61
CA LEU A 28 -17.94 3.83 -15.17
C LEU A 28 -18.25 2.39 -14.77
N ILE A 29 -19.40 1.85 -15.21
CA ILE A 29 -19.81 0.47 -14.91
C ILE A 29 -18.82 -0.54 -15.50
N LEU A 30 -18.44 -0.36 -16.77
CA LEU A 30 -17.47 -1.24 -17.42
C LEU A 30 -16.12 -1.21 -16.70
N GLY A 31 -15.65 -0.03 -16.28
CA GLY A 31 -14.42 0.09 -15.49
C GLY A 31 -14.49 -0.67 -14.16
N CYS A 32 -15.61 -0.57 -13.44
CA CYS A 32 -15.80 -1.28 -12.17
C CYS A 32 -15.79 -2.81 -12.33
N VAL A 33 -16.21 -3.32 -13.50
CA VAL A 33 -16.27 -4.76 -13.79
C VAL A 33 -14.94 -5.27 -14.36
N PHE A 34 -14.35 -4.56 -15.31
CA PHE A 34 -13.15 -5.04 -16.01
C PHE A 34 -11.87 -4.88 -15.21
N ILE A 35 -11.71 -3.83 -14.40
CA ILE A 35 -10.46 -3.61 -13.66
C ILE A 35 -10.13 -4.79 -12.71
N PRO A 36 -11.06 -5.27 -11.86
CA PRO A 36 -10.80 -6.44 -11.01
C PRO A 36 -10.45 -7.69 -11.82
N VAL A 37 -11.16 -7.93 -12.93
CA VAL A 37 -10.91 -9.08 -13.81
C VAL A 37 -9.54 -9.00 -14.46
N ILE A 38 -9.15 -7.82 -14.96
CA ILE A 38 -7.83 -7.59 -15.58
C ILE A 38 -6.72 -7.86 -14.59
N ILE A 39 -6.87 -7.39 -13.34
CA ILE A 39 -5.86 -7.58 -12.30
C ILE A 39 -5.73 -9.06 -11.96
N ARG A 40 -6.85 -9.78 -11.80
CA ARG A 40 -6.82 -11.23 -11.54
C ARG A 40 -6.22 -12.04 -12.69
N VAL A 41 -6.50 -11.64 -13.94
CA VAL A 41 -5.89 -12.28 -15.12
C VAL A 41 -4.40 -11.97 -15.19
N SER A 42 -3.99 -10.74 -14.90
CA SER A 42 -2.57 -10.35 -14.85
C SER A 42 -1.81 -11.14 -13.79
N ASP A 43 -2.39 -11.30 -12.60
CA ASP A 43 -1.86 -12.09 -11.49
C ASP A 43 -1.63 -13.55 -11.91
N TYR A 44 -2.62 -14.16 -12.56
CA TYR A 44 -2.51 -15.52 -13.10
C TYR A 44 -1.38 -15.66 -14.16
N PHE A 45 -1.24 -14.70 -15.07
CA PHE A 45 -0.16 -14.73 -16.07
C PHE A 45 1.23 -14.55 -15.44
N ILE A 46 1.35 -13.67 -14.45
CA ILE A 46 2.62 -13.48 -13.70
C ILE A 46 2.98 -14.77 -12.97
N GLY A 47 2.01 -15.42 -12.31
CA GLY A 47 2.21 -16.71 -11.63
C GLY A 47 2.75 -17.79 -12.57
N ILE A 48 2.13 -17.99 -13.74
CA ILE A 48 2.61 -18.96 -14.75
C ILE A 48 4.06 -18.66 -15.15
N THR A 49 4.38 -17.40 -15.42
CA THR A 49 5.75 -17.05 -15.81
C THR A 49 6.74 -17.22 -14.66
N GLY A 50 6.32 -17.06 -13.40
CA GLY A 50 7.15 -17.25 -12.22
C GLY A 50 7.49 -18.73 -11.99
N ASP A 51 6.50 -19.61 -12.08
CA ASP A 51 6.67 -21.06 -11.90
C ASP A 51 7.59 -21.68 -12.97
N GLU A 52 7.61 -21.12 -14.19
CA GLU A 52 8.48 -21.59 -15.27
C GLU A 52 9.99 -21.35 -15.00
N TYR A 53 10.32 -20.47 -14.05
CA TYR A 53 11.70 -20.23 -13.59
C TYR A 53 12.04 -20.88 -12.25
N MET A 54 11.06 -21.42 -11.51
CA MET A 54 11.31 -22.09 -10.24
C MET A 54 11.68 -23.55 -10.48
N THR A 55 12.95 -23.88 -10.27
CA THR A 55 13.46 -25.25 -10.36
C THR A 55 13.11 -26.04 -9.10
N SER A 56 12.84 -27.35 -9.23
CA SER A 56 12.62 -28.22 -8.07
C SER A 56 13.88 -28.29 -7.21
N ALA A 57 13.74 -28.55 -5.90
CA ALA A 57 14.90 -28.86 -5.05
C ALA A 57 15.76 -30.01 -5.59
N GLU A 58 15.16 -30.96 -6.33
CA GLU A 58 15.89 -32.02 -7.02
C GLU A 58 16.69 -31.53 -8.22
N ASP A 59 16.14 -30.59 -8.99
CA ASP A 59 16.82 -29.99 -10.14
C ASP A 59 18.02 -29.15 -9.67
N ASP A 60 17.82 -28.34 -8.63
CA ASP A 60 18.89 -27.56 -7.99
C ASP A 60 19.98 -28.48 -7.45
N ARG A 61 19.60 -29.59 -6.80
CA ARG A 61 20.55 -30.60 -6.34
C ARG A 61 21.37 -31.15 -7.49
N ASN A 62 20.75 -31.48 -8.62
CA ASN A 62 21.45 -32.01 -9.78
C ASN A 62 22.43 -30.99 -10.38
N ILE A 63 22.06 -29.70 -10.40
CA ILE A 63 22.93 -28.60 -10.83
C ILE A 63 24.15 -28.48 -9.91
N VAL A 64 23.94 -28.47 -8.58
CA VAL A 64 25.01 -28.37 -7.59
C VAL A 64 25.94 -29.59 -7.65
N VAL A 65 25.41 -30.80 -7.80
CA VAL A 65 26.22 -32.02 -7.98
C VAL A 65 27.08 -31.94 -9.24
N ALA A 66 26.53 -31.42 -10.34
CA ALA A 66 27.30 -31.23 -11.58
C ALA A 66 28.40 -30.17 -11.40
N GLN A 67 28.14 -29.11 -10.64
CA GLN A 67 29.12 -28.08 -10.30
C GLN A 67 30.27 -28.65 -9.46
N ILE A 68 29.98 -29.43 -8.42
CA ILE A 68 31.00 -30.09 -7.60
C ILE A 68 31.91 -30.97 -8.47
N LYS A 69 31.35 -31.79 -9.37
CA LYS A 69 32.13 -32.63 -10.29
C LYS A 69 33.05 -31.82 -11.22
N ARG A 70 32.58 -30.66 -11.71
CA ARG A 70 33.40 -29.76 -12.53
C ARG A 70 34.57 -29.21 -11.73
N ILE A 71 34.32 -28.77 -10.49
CA ILE A 71 35.36 -28.25 -9.59
C ILE A 71 36.38 -29.34 -9.26
N GLU A 72 35.94 -30.58 -9.00
CA GLU A 72 36.85 -31.72 -8.78
C GLU A 72 37.74 -31.99 -9.98
N THR A 73 37.17 -31.97 -11.20
CA THR A 73 37.93 -32.14 -12.44
C THR A 73 38.96 -31.01 -12.62
N GLU A 74 38.59 -29.75 -12.32
CA GLU A 74 39.53 -28.62 -12.36
C GLU A 74 40.66 -28.77 -11.31
N LEU A 75 40.34 -29.26 -10.11
CA LEU A 75 41.31 -29.51 -9.05
C LEU A 75 42.32 -30.60 -9.43
N GLU A 76 41.88 -31.65 -10.14
CA GLU A 76 42.76 -32.71 -10.66
C GLU A 76 43.70 -32.20 -11.77
N ASN A 77 43.21 -31.28 -12.60
CA ASN A 77 43.98 -30.70 -13.70
C ASN A 77 45.00 -29.63 -13.26
N ILE A 78 44.86 -29.07 -12.06
CA ILE A 78 45.86 -28.19 -11.45
C ILE A 78 47.01 -29.07 -10.93
N GLY A 79 47.98 -29.31 -11.80
CA GLY A 79 49.18 -30.10 -11.52
C GLY A 79 49.90 -29.69 -10.24
N THR A 80 50.62 -30.66 -9.66
CA THR A 80 51.42 -30.60 -8.43
C THR A 80 52.68 -29.73 -8.54
N ASP A 81 52.64 -28.62 -9.27
CA ASP A 81 53.73 -27.64 -9.23
C ASP A 81 53.57 -26.82 -7.96
N GLY A 82 54.49 -27.04 -7.02
CA GLY A 82 54.44 -26.62 -5.62
C GLY A 82 54.49 -25.11 -5.34
N SER A 83 53.87 -24.26 -6.15
CA SER A 83 53.54 -22.89 -5.76
C SER A 83 52.18 -22.84 -5.05
N PRO A 84 51.97 -21.92 -4.09
CA PRO A 84 50.66 -21.69 -3.48
C PRO A 84 49.70 -21.19 -4.56
N ASN A 85 49.01 -22.11 -5.23
CA ASN A 85 48.10 -21.75 -6.30
C ASN A 85 46.85 -21.19 -5.63
N GLN A 86 46.77 -19.87 -5.53
CA GLN A 86 45.58 -19.13 -5.08
C GLN A 86 44.31 -19.69 -5.75
N ARG A 87 44.41 -20.09 -7.02
CA ARG A 87 43.38 -20.81 -7.77
C ARG A 87 42.91 -22.13 -7.13
N ARG A 88 43.82 -22.93 -6.57
CA ARG A 88 43.48 -24.17 -5.85
C ARG A 88 42.73 -23.87 -4.56
N ILE A 89 43.12 -22.81 -3.84
CA ILE A 89 42.41 -22.36 -2.63
C ILE A 89 41.00 -21.89 -2.98
N GLU A 90 40.86 -21.05 -4.02
CA GLU A 90 39.56 -20.61 -4.54
C GLU A 90 38.64 -21.77 -4.92
N LEU A 91 39.18 -22.78 -5.60
CA LEU A 91 38.41 -23.98 -5.98
C LEU A 91 38.02 -24.84 -4.78
N LEU A 92 38.90 -25.00 -3.79
CA LEU A 92 38.57 -25.70 -2.53
C LEU A 92 37.53 -24.94 -1.70
N ASP A 93 37.56 -23.61 -1.73
CA ASP A 93 36.55 -22.78 -1.06
C ASP A 93 35.20 -22.89 -1.80
N SER A 94 35.20 -22.80 -3.12
CA SER A 94 34.01 -22.98 -3.97
C SER A 94 33.41 -24.39 -3.88
N LYS A 95 34.25 -25.42 -3.79
CA LYS A 95 33.82 -26.81 -3.60
C LYS A 95 33.04 -26.97 -2.30
N ALA A 96 33.62 -26.53 -1.19
CA ALA A 96 32.99 -26.64 0.12
C ALA A 96 31.68 -25.83 0.20
N GLU A 97 31.63 -24.64 -0.40
CA GLU A 97 30.37 -23.88 -0.51
C GLU A 97 29.28 -24.67 -1.26
N SER A 98 29.66 -25.31 -2.36
CA SER A 98 28.75 -26.19 -3.12
C SER A 98 28.34 -27.44 -2.32
N GLU A 99 29.22 -27.98 -1.48
CA GLU A 99 28.91 -29.12 -0.59
C GLU A 99 27.94 -28.73 0.53
N PHE A 100 28.06 -27.52 1.09
CA PHE A 100 27.12 -27.00 2.08
C PHE A 100 25.72 -26.80 1.47
N GLU A 101 25.65 -26.27 0.25
CA GLU A 101 24.38 -26.17 -0.50
C GLU A 101 23.80 -27.55 -0.84
N LEU A 102 24.64 -28.52 -1.20
CA LEU A 102 24.20 -29.90 -1.42
C LEU A 102 23.64 -30.54 -0.14
N GLU A 103 24.27 -30.30 1.01
CA GLU A 103 23.80 -30.75 2.33
C GLU A 103 22.41 -30.17 2.64
N ARG A 104 22.22 -28.86 2.43
CA ARG A 104 20.94 -28.16 2.56
C ARG A 104 19.85 -28.81 1.69
N LEU A 105 20.12 -28.99 0.39
CA LEU A 105 19.16 -29.54 -0.56
C LEU A 105 18.81 -31.01 -0.25
N ASN A 106 19.78 -31.82 0.14
CA ASN A 106 19.52 -33.20 0.56
C ASN A 106 18.62 -33.25 1.81
N LEU A 107 18.81 -32.35 2.77
CA LEU A 107 17.97 -32.27 3.96
C LEU A 107 16.55 -31.82 3.64
N LEU A 108 16.37 -30.84 2.74
CA LEU A 108 15.04 -30.43 2.26
C LEU A 108 14.29 -31.59 1.60
N ILE A 109 14.95 -32.30 0.68
CA ILE A 109 14.37 -33.45 -0.03
C ILE A 109 14.03 -34.58 0.96
N ALA A 110 14.93 -34.91 1.89
CA ALA A 110 14.69 -35.93 2.90
C ALA A 110 13.54 -35.57 3.86
N SER A 111 13.30 -34.27 4.05
CA SER A 111 12.23 -33.73 4.89
C SER A 111 10.89 -33.57 4.14
N GLY A 112 10.83 -33.89 2.84
CA GLY A 112 9.62 -33.77 2.02
C GLY A 112 9.35 -32.37 1.47
N TYR A 113 10.27 -31.42 1.62
CA TYR A 113 10.17 -30.06 1.09
C TYR A 113 10.83 -29.97 -0.30
N THR A 114 10.23 -30.64 -1.28
CA THR A 114 10.72 -30.61 -2.68
C THR A 114 10.19 -29.42 -3.47
N ASP A 115 9.02 -28.92 -3.09
CA ASP A 115 8.37 -27.75 -3.66
C ASP A 115 8.90 -26.48 -2.99
N GLN A 116 9.51 -25.59 -3.79
CA GLN A 116 10.10 -24.34 -3.31
C GLN A 116 9.06 -23.28 -2.91
N THR A 117 7.78 -23.50 -3.23
CA THR A 117 6.68 -22.60 -2.83
C THR A 117 6.28 -22.77 -1.36
N VAL A 118 6.65 -23.90 -0.73
CA VAL A 118 6.34 -24.15 0.67
C VAL A 118 7.27 -23.33 1.57
N VAL A 119 6.70 -22.37 2.29
CA VAL A 119 7.43 -21.51 3.24
C VAL A 119 6.95 -21.81 4.66
N ASN A 120 7.88 -22.21 5.54
CA ASN A 120 7.66 -22.37 6.98
C ASN A 120 9.00 -22.28 7.72
N PHE A 121 8.96 -22.36 9.05
CA PHE A 121 10.16 -22.24 9.87
C PHE A 121 11.19 -23.36 9.62
N VAL A 122 10.75 -24.57 9.24
CA VAL A 122 11.67 -25.71 8.98
C VAL A 122 12.48 -25.44 7.72
N VAL A 123 11.82 -25.00 6.64
CA VAL A 123 12.47 -24.61 5.39
C VAL A 123 13.44 -23.44 5.64
N GLU A 124 13.03 -22.47 6.45
CA GLU A 124 13.90 -21.36 6.86
C GLU A 124 15.11 -21.83 7.67
N ALA A 125 14.91 -22.71 8.64
CA ALA A 125 15.98 -23.25 9.48
C ALA A 125 17.01 -24.00 8.63
N ILE A 126 16.56 -24.89 7.74
CA ILE A 126 17.42 -25.60 6.80
C ILE A 126 18.15 -24.60 5.88
N GLY A 127 17.46 -23.52 5.48
CA GLY A 127 18.05 -22.39 4.74
C GLY A 127 19.28 -21.76 5.41
N THR A 128 19.36 -21.77 6.74
CA THR A 128 20.50 -21.20 7.48
C THR A 128 21.71 -22.14 7.59
N LEU A 129 21.57 -23.41 7.22
CA LEU A 129 22.60 -24.45 7.37
C LEU A 129 23.93 -24.07 6.68
N PRO A 130 23.95 -23.60 5.42
CA PRO A 130 25.21 -23.24 4.76
C PRO A 130 25.95 -22.11 5.46
N GLN A 131 25.22 -21.13 6.00
CA GLN A 131 25.81 -20.03 6.74
C GLN A 131 26.53 -20.51 8.00
N TYR A 132 25.93 -21.42 8.78
CA TYR A 132 26.58 -21.99 9.97
C TYR A 132 27.79 -22.84 9.60
N ARG A 133 27.70 -23.65 8.54
CA ARG A 133 28.84 -24.44 8.03
C ARG A 133 30.01 -23.54 7.60
N ARG A 134 29.70 -22.44 6.90
CA ARG A 134 30.69 -21.43 6.50
C ARG A 134 31.37 -20.82 7.71
N THR A 135 30.60 -20.37 8.70
CA THR A 135 31.13 -19.79 9.94
C THR A 135 32.00 -20.78 10.71
N ILE A 136 31.58 -22.05 10.85
CA ILE A 136 32.40 -23.10 11.48
C ILE A 136 33.74 -23.24 10.76
N ARG A 137 33.71 -23.37 9.43
CA ARG A 137 34.92 -23.52 8.62
C ARG A 137 35.85 -22.32 8.72
N GLU A 138 35.32 -21.11 8.78
CA GLU A 138 36.11 -19.88 8.95
C GLU A 138 36.77 -19.81 10.33
N LEU A 139 36.03 -20.14 11.40
CA LEU A 139 36.55 -20.13 12.76
C LEU A 139 37.55 -21.27 12.99
N GLU A 140 37.36 -22.44 12.38
CA GLU A 140 38.28 -23.59 12.48
C GLU A 140 39.59 -23.39 11.71
N LYS A 141 39.65 -22.44 10.75
CA LYS A 141 40.91 -22.00 10.14
C LYS A 141 41.81 -21.27 11.16
N ILE A 142 41.24 -20.72 12.23
CA ILE A 142 41.98 -20.05 13.30
C ILE A 142 42.43 -21.09 14.34
N PRO A 143 43.74 -21.23 14.61
CA PRO A 143 44.25 -22.11 15.66
C PRO A 143 43.55 -21.88 17.00
N SER A 144 43.26 -22.95 17.75
CA SER A 144 42.47 -22.87 19.00
C SER A 144 43.09 -21.97 20.06
N ASP A 145 44.40 -21.82 20.06
CA ASP A 145 45.17 -20.95 20.95
C ASP A 145 45.07 -19.47 20.61
N LEU A 146 44.63 -19.13 19.39
CA LEU A 146 44.49 -17.77 18.89
C LEU A 146 43.03 -17.29 18.81
N ARG A 147 42.06 -18.16 19.11
CA ARG A 147 40.64 -17.79 19.14
C ARG A 147 40.29 -17.03 20.41
N SER A 148 39.44 -16.02 20.28
CA SER A 148 38.87 -15.33 21.45
C SER A 148 37.80 -16.21 22.12
N VAL A 149 37.51 -15.94 23.39
CA VAL A 149 36.43 -16.63 24.12
C VAL A 149 35.10 -16.52 23.37
N GLU A 150 34.78 -15.34 22.84
CA GLU A 150 33.56 -15.12 22.05
C GLU A 150 33.52 -15.95 20.76
N GLN A 151 34.68 -16.16 20.10
CA GLN A 151 34.78 -17.00 18.90
C GLN A 151 34.59 -18.49 19.22
N ASP A 152 35.08 -18.95 20.37
CA ASP A 152 34.87 -20.33 20.84
C ASP A 152 33.41 -20.58 21.25
N GLU A 153 32.78 -19.61 21.92
CA GLU A 153 31.36 -19.64 22.25
C GLU A 153 30.51 -19.66 20.98
N TYR A 154 30.81 -18.78 20.01
CA TYR A 154 30.06 -18.73 18.76
C TYR A 154 30.26 -19.99 17.91
N LEU A 155 31.47 -20.57 17.88
CA LEU A 155 31.70 -21.84 17.21
C LEU A 155 30.86 -22.96 17.83
N SER A 156 30.80 -23.02 19.16
CA SER A 156 30.01 -24.02 19.89
C SER A 156 28.52 -23.87 19.59
N PHE A 157 28.02 -22.63 19.63
CA PHE A 157 26.65 -22.29 19.24
C PHE A 157 26.33 -22.71 17.81
N CYS A 158 27.24 -22.46 16.85
CA CYS A 158 27.02 -22.85 15.45
C CYS A 158 26.92 -24.37 15.28
N LYS A 159 27.75 -25.14 16.00
CA LYS A 159 27.70 -26.61 15.98
C LYS A 159 26.40 -27.13 16.56
N GLU A 160 25.99 -26.63 17.72
CA GLU A 160 24.72 -27.01 18.36
C GLU A 160 23.50 -26.61 17.52
N SER A 161 23.55 -25.42 16.89
CA SER A 161 22.47 -24.95 16.00
C SER A 161 22.25 -25.89 14.82
N ILE A 162 23.31 -26.47 14.27
CA ILE A 162 23.18 -27.46 13.20
C ILE A 162 22.49 -28.72 13.70
N ASP A 163 22.83 -29.22 14.88
CA ASP A 163 22.14 -30.38 15.48
C ASP A 163 20.64 -30.10 15.69
N ARG A 164 20.30 -28.87 16.13
CA ARG A 164 18.90 -28.41 16.23
C ARG A 164 18.22 -28.37 14.85
N ILE A 165 18.88 -27.86 13.80
CA ILE A 165 18.36 -27.81 12.42
C ILE A 165 18.01 -29.20 11.89
N TYR A 166 18.84 -30.21 12.17
CA TYR A 166 18.55 -31.59 11.77
C TYR A 166 17.35 -32.20 12.50
N ALA A 167 17.00 -31.70 13.69
CA ALA A 167 15.87 -32.18 14.48
C ALA A 167 14.53 -31.55 14.06
N PHE A 168 14.52 -30.30 13.57
CA PHE A 168 13.30 -29.55 13.24
C PHE A 168 12.33 -30.26 12.29
N PRO A 169 12.77 -30.96 11.23
CA PRO A 169 11.86 -31.70 10.35
C PRO A 169 11.06 -32.80 11.05
N GLN A 170 11.53 -33.31 12.18
CA GLN A 170 10.89 -34.41 12.90
C GLN A 170 10.08 -33.93 14.11
N ASN A 171 10.62 -32.97 14.87
CA ASN A 171 10.01 -32.53 16.12
C ASN A 171 9.06 -31.34 15.96
N HIS A 172 9.15 -30.59 14.85
CA HIS A 172 8.44 -29.34 14.61
C HIS A 172 8.53 -28.35 15.80
N ASP A 173 9.69 -28.31 16.47
CA ASP A 173 9.91 -27.49 17.66
C ASP A 173 10.25 -26.04 17.28
N PHE A 174 9.19 -25.24 17.08
CA PHE A 174 9.31 -23.83 16.74
C PHE A 174 9.85 -22.96 17.88
N GLU A 175 9.60 -23.33 19.14
CA GLU A 175 10.14 -22.60 20.30
C GLU A 175 11.67 -22.68 20.32
N SER A 176 12.22 -23.87 20.06
CA SER A 176 13.66 -24.07 19.93
C SER A 176 14.24 -23.27 18.76
N PHE A 177 13.55 -23.20 17.61
CA PHE A 177 13.93 -22.34 16.50
C PHE A 177 13.99 -20.85 16.88
N VAL A 178 12.97 -20.35 17.59
CA VAL A 178 12.90 -18.97 18.07
C VAL A 178 14.03 -18.67 19.06
N SER A 179 14.29 -19.57 20.01
CA SER A 179 15.38 -19.43 20.98
C SER A 179 16.75 -19.38 20.30
N MET A 180 16.98 -20.27 19.32
CA MET A 180 18.21 -20.31 18.51
C MET A 180 18.43 -18.99 17.77
N HIS A 181 17.38 -18.40 17.19
CA HIS A 181 17.49 -17.10 16.51
C HIS A 181 17.80 -15.95 17.48
N LYS A 182 17.24 -15.96 18.68
CA LYS A 182 17.57 -14.96 19.72
C LYS A 182 19.00 -15.10 20.24
N GLU A 183 19.50 -16.32 20.38
CA GLU A 183 20.91 -16.58 20.72
C GLU A 183 21.83 -16.04 19.61
N LYS A 184 21.53 -16.33 18.34
CA LYS A 184 22.26 -15.80 17.18
C LYS A 184 22.32 -14.27 17.17
N LEU A 185 21.20 -13.60 17.43
CA LEU A 185 21.10 -12.14 17.49
C LEU A 185 22.12 -11.51 18.47
N ARG A 186 22.47 -12.20 19.57
CA ARG A 186 23.47 -11.69 20.53
C ARG A 186 24.86 -11.59 19.91
N TYR A 187 25.19 -12.50 19.00
CA TYR A 187 26.45 -12.54 18.27
C TYR A 187 26.42 -11.57 17.09
N ASP A 188 25.33 -11.52 16.33
CA ASP A 188 25.19 -10.62 15.18
C ASP A 188 25.33 -9.14 15.60
N LEU A 189 24.80 -8.78 16.77
CA LEU A 189 24.85 -7.42 17.32
C LEU A 189 26.10 -7.13 18.17
N SER A 190 27.03 -8.10 18.31
CA SER A 190 28.22 -7.95 19.18
C SER A 190 29.15 -6.80 18.76
N SER A 191 29.19 -6.51 17.46
CA SER A 191 30.05 -5.46 16.87
C SER A 191 29.42 -4.07 16.89
N ILE A 192 28.13 -3.94 17.23
CA ILE A 192 27.40 -2.67 17.22
C ILE A 192 27.61 -1.94 18.55
N GLN A 193 28.10 -0.70 18.49
CA GLN A 193 28.29 0.17 19.65
C GLN A 193 27.12 1.15 19.81
N GLY A 194 26.67 1.38 21.05
CA GLY A 194 25.67 2.41 21.40
C GLY A 194 24.21 1.96 21.36
N ASP A 195 23.79 1.24 20.32
CA ASP A 195 22.38 0.86 20.09
C ASP A 195 22.08 -0.65 20.24
N ARG A 196 23.06 -1.45 20.68
CA ARG A 196 22.95 -2.92 20.76
C ARG A 196 21.72 -3.41 21.53
N ASP A 197 21.52 -2.91 22.75
CA ASP A 197 20.46 -3.41 23.62
C ASP A 197 19.06 -3.09 23.06
N ARG A 198 18.91 -1.89 22.49
CA ARG A 198 17.69 -1.45 21.81
C ARG A 198 17.39 -2.33 20.58
N LEU A 199 18.37 -2.52 19.69
CA LEU A 199 18.19 -3.36 18.50
C LEU A 199 17.87 -4.81 18.88
N PHE A 200 18.52 -5.32 19.93
CA PHE A 200 18.24 -6.65 20.46
C PHE A 200 16.79 -6.76 20.95
N GLU A 201 16.27 -5.76 21.67
CA GLU A 201 14.89 -5.73 22.15
C GLU A 201 13.88 -5.71 20.99
N VAL A 202 14.07 -4.83 20.00
CA VAL A 202 13.20 -4.72 18.83
C VAL A 202 13.18 -6.02 18.01
N LEU A 203 14.35 -6.58 17.69
CA LEU A 203 14.46 -7.81 16.89
C LEU A 203 14.00 -9.06 17.65
N SER A 204 14.24 -9.12 18.96
CA SER A 204 13.74 -10.24 19.79
C SER A 204 12.22 -10.18 19.95
N SER A 205 11.64 -8.99 20.05
CA SER A 205 10.19 -8.80 20.08
C SER A 205 9.52 -9.32 18.80
N LYS A 206 10.15 -9.19 17.63
CA LYS A 206 9.66 -9.79 16.38
C LYS A 206 9.44 -11.29 16.53
N MET A 207 10.44 -11.99 17.08
CA MET A 207 10.40 -13.44 17.26
C MET A 207 9.33 -13.85 18.29
N ASP A 208 9.16 -13.07 19.37
CA ASP A 208 8.10 -13.30 20.36
C ASP A 208 6.70 -13.13 19.77
N LEU A 209 6.50 -12.13 18.92
CA LEU A 209 5.23 -11.91 18.24
C LEU A 209 4.96 -13.02 17.22
N MET A 210 5.97 -13.50 16.50
CA MET A 210 5.86 -14.63 15.57
C MET A 210 5.36 -15.88 16.28
N TYR A 211 5.99 -16.24 17.41
CA TYR A 211 5.57 -17.38 18.23
C TYR A 211 4.15 -17.22 18.80
N LYS A 212 3.79 -16.01 19.24
CA LYS A 212 2.44 -15.74 19.76
C LYS A 212 1.37 -15.82 18.67
N ALA A 213 1.68 -15.39 17.45
CA ALA A 213 0.76 -15.39 16.33
C ALA A 213 0.55 -16.80 15.78
N ASP A 214 1.63 -17.57 15.65
CA ASP A 214 1.60 -18.94 15.16
C ASP A 214 2.65 -19.81 15.89
N PRO A 215 2.25 -20.56 16.92
CA PRO A 215 3.14 -21.48 17.61
C PRO A 215 3.63 -22.66 16.76
N SER A 216 3.01 -22.93 15.61
CA SER A 216 3.40 -24.03 14.71
C SER A 216 4.53 -23.65 13.73
N GLY A 217 4.82 -22.35 13.60
CA GLY A 217 5.78 -21.82 12.63
C GLY A 217 5.43 -22.16 11.17
N GLY A 218 4.15 -22.20 10.82
CA GLY A 218 3.65 -22.46 9.48
C GLY A 218 3.57 -23.92 9.09
N THR A 219 3.83 -24.85 10.02
CA THR A 219 3.85 -26.29 9.69
C THR A 219 2.45 -26.91 9.60
N ASP A 220 1.45 -26.30 10.24
CA ASP A 220 0.05 -26.76 10.21
C ASP A 220 -0.79 -26.14 9.08
N GLY A 221 -0.24 -25.14 8.37
CA GLY A 221 -0.90 -24.42 7.28
C GLY A 221 -2.06 -23.52 7.71
N THR A 222 -2.22 -23.25 9.01
CA THR A 222 -3.29 -22.37 9.52
C THR A 222 -2.98 -20.90 9.30
N VAL A 223 -1.70 -20.53 9.35
CA VAL A 223 -1.19 -19.18 9.10
C VAL A 223 -0.17 -19.25 7.97
N ASP A 224 -0.26 -18.30 7.04
CA ASP A 224 0.78 -18.13 6.04
C ASP A 224 2.03 -17.55 6.70
N TYR A 225 3.05 -18.39 6.84
CA TYR A 225 4.31 -18.05 7.50
C TYR A 225 5.06 -16.93 6.78
N GLY A 226 5.05 -16.93 5.43
CA GLY A 226 5.71 -15.89 4.64
C GLY A 226 5.08 -14.52 4.91
N HIS A 227 3.75 -14.45 4.94
CA HIS A 227 3.05 -13.19 5.20
C HIS A 227 3.11 -12.73 6.65
N LEU A 228 3.09 -13.67 7.60
CA LEU A 228 3.34 -13.37 9.00
C LEU A 228 4.71 -12.69 9.16
N ARG A 229 5.75 -13.24 8.51
CA ARG A 229 7.11 -12.69 8.54
C ARG A 229 7.16 -11.27 7.96
N GLU A 230 6.58 -11.03 6.80
CA GLU A 230 6.55 -9.70 6.17
C GLU A 230 5.81 -8.67 7.05
N SER A 231 4.68 -9.06 7.63
CA SER A 231 3.90 -8.21 8.54
C SER A 231 4.72 -7.84 9.77
N LEU A 232 5.47 -8.80 10.31
CA LEU A 232 6.35 -8.60 11.45
C LEU A 232 7.59 -7.77 11.10
N ASP A 233 8.13 -7.89 9.89
CA ASP A 233 9.20 -7.01 9.38
C ASP A 233 8.73 -5.55 9.37
N TYR A 234 7.50 -5.31 8.91
CA TYR A 234 6.91 -3.98 8.93
C TYR A 234 6.71 -3.45 10.36
N VAL A 235 6.19 -4.27 11.29
CA VAL A 235 6.09 -3.88 12.71
C VAL A 235 7.46 -3.55 13.31
N THR A 236 8.49 -4.32 12.93
CA THR A 236 9.87 -4.11 13.38
C THR A 236 10.41 -2.77 12.89
N GLU A 237 10.17 -2.42 11.63
CA GLU A 237 10.55 -1.13 11.04
C GLU A 237 9.87 0.06 11.74
N LEU A 238 8.57 -0.08 12.07
CA LEU A 238 7.83 0.94 12.82
C LEU A 238 8.37 1.13 14.24
N LYS A 239 8.68 0.03 14.94
CA LYS A 239 9.29 0.06 16.28
C LYS A 239 10.66 0.72 16.25
N ASP A 240 11.49 0.35 15.27
CA ASP A 240 12.81 0.95 15.12
C ASP A 240 12.74 2.46 14.84
N SER A 241 11.79 2.89 14.00
CA SER A 241 11.54 4.31 13.76
C SER A 241 11.09 5.04 15.03
N LEU A 242 10.19 4.43 15.81
CA LEU A 242 9.69 5.03 17.05
C LEU A 242 10.80 5.15 18.12
N ASP A 243 11.57 4.08 18.32
CA ASP A 243 12.61 4.02 19.35
C ASP A 243 13.84 4.87 19.00
N SER A 244 14.18 4.99 17.70
CA SER A 244 15.24 5.91 17.26
C SER A 244 14.85 7.37 17.44
N GLY A 245 13.55 7.67 17.40
CA GLY A 245 13.07 9.05 17.37
C GLY A 245 13.31 9.75 16.04
N TYR A 246 13.68 9.03 14.98
CA TYR A 246 13.93 9.56 13.65
C TYR A 246 13.10 8.84 12.59
N SER A 247 12.69 9.56 11.56
CA SER A 247 12.11 9.00 10.33
C SER A 247 13.03 9.25 9.14
N TYR A 248 13.14 8.28 8.25
CA TYR A 248 13.80 8.44 6.97
C TYR A 248 12.89 9.20 6.00
N VAL A 249 13.41 10.30 5.46
CA VAL A 249 12.76 11.07 4.38
C VAL A 249 13.63 10.97 3.14
N TYR A 250 13.06 10.46 2.06
CA TYR A 250 13.71 10.40 0.75
C TYR A 250 13.35 11.65 -0.05
N ASP A 251 14.35 12.45 -0.43
CA ASP A 251 14.20 13.57 -1.36
C ASP A 251 15.24 13.48 -2.50
N PHE A 252 15.20 14.38 -3.49
CA PHE A 252 16.18 14.38 -4.59
C PHE A 252 17.64 14.62 -4.14
N SER A 253 17.86 15.05 -2.89
CA SER A 253 19.20 15.21 -2.30
C SER A 253 19.71 13.96 -1.60
N GLY A 254 18.89 12.89 -1.54
CA GLY A 254 19.20 11.61 -0.95
C GLY A 254 18.35 11.29 0.27
N GLU A 255 18.86 10.41 1.11
CA GLU A 255 18.21 10.00 2.36
C GLU A 255 18.55 10.99 3.49
N ARG A 256 17.52 11.52 4.15
CA ARG A 256 17.67 12.41 5.30
C ARG A 256 16.91 11.89 6.51
N LEU A 257 17.62 11.83 7.62
CA LEU A 257 17.03 11.59 8.95
C LEU A 257 16.36 12.87 9.44
N VAL A 258 15.07 12.78 9.78
CA VAL A 258 14.29 13.88 10.34
C VAL A 258 13.79 13.45 11.72
N PRO A 259 13.97 14.26 12.78
CA PRO A 259 13.47 13.92 14.11
C PRO A 259 11.95 13.88 14.12
N LEU A 260 11.38 12.87 14.75
CA LEU A 260 9.94 12.67 14.87
C LEU A 260 9.32 13.71 15.80
N SER A 261 8.24 14.35 15.34
CA SER A 261 7.40 15.20 16.19
C SER A 261 6.57 14.36 17.17
N PRO A 262 6.09 14.93 18.30
CA PRO A 262 5.25 14.20 19.25
C PRO A 262 3.97 13.62 18.62
N LYS A 263 3.44 14.28 17.57
CA LYS A 263 2.28 13.78 16.81
C LYS A 263 2.64 12.54 15.99
N GLU A 264 3.81 12.55 15.34
CA GLU A 264 4.29 11.42 14.53
C GLU A 264 4.67 10.24 15.41
N GLN A 265 5.31 10.47 16.56
CA GLN A 265 5.58 9.42 17.56
C GLN A 265 4.29 8.75 18.04
N LYS A 266 3.25 9.55 18.33
CA LYS A 266 1.95 9.00 18.70
C LYS A 266 1.32 8.20 17.56
N ASN A 267 1.35 8.71 16.33
CA ASN A 267 0.81 7.99 15.17
C ASN A 267 1.53 6.65 14.94
N LEU A 268 2.86 6.61 15.08
CA LEU A 268 3.66 5.38 14.98
C LEU A 268 3.31 4.40 16.09
N SER A 269 3.20 4.87 17.35
CA SER A 269 2.76 4.04 18.46
C SER A 269 1.37 3.46 18.23
N ASP A 270 0.45 4.27 17.73
CA ASP A 270 -0.91 3.83 17.42
C ASP A 270 -0.91 2.80 16.27
N GLN A 271 -0.04 2.99 15.28
CA GLN A 271 0.13 2.08 14.16
C GLN A 271 0.70 0.73 14.58
N ILE A 272 1.74 0.71 15.43
CA ILE A 272 2.33 -0.51 15.98
C ILE A 272 1.26 -1.33 16.70
N ALA A 273 0.44 -0.70 17.55
CA ALA A 273 -0.62 -1.39 18.28
C ALA A 273 -1.68 -2.02 17.35
N ILE A 274 -2.02 -1.34 16.24
CA ILE A 274 -2.95 -1.88 15.24
C ILE A 274 -2.32 -3.09 14.53
N GLU A 275 -1.08 -2.97 14.05
CA GLU A 275 -0.43 -4.05 13.29
C GLU A 275 -0.13 -5.27 14.17
N GLU A 276 0.31 -5.09 15.42
CA GLU A 276 0.46 -6.18 16.40
C GLU A 276 -0.87 -6.87 16.67
N HIS A 277 -1.97 -6.11 16.80
CA HIS A 277 -3.29 -6.69 16.99
C HIS A 277 -3.72 -7.52 15.79
N LYS A 278 -3.48 -7.07 14.55
CA LYS A 278 -3.76 -7.86 13.33
C LYS A 278 -2.99 -9.18 13.34
N VAL A 279 -1.70 -9.10 13.67
CA VAL A 279 -0.81 -10.26 13.73
C VAL A 279 -1.30 -11.28 14.77
N ILE A 280 -1.62 -10.83 15.98
CA ILE A 280 -2.05 -11.72 17.07
C ILE A 280 -3.46 -12.28 16.85
N SER A 281 -4.37 -11.48 16.29
CA SER A 281 -5.76 -11.89 16.09
C SER A 281 -5.94 -12.86 14.92
N GLY A 282 -4.88 -13.16 14.16
CA GLY A 282 -4.97 -14.02 12.99
C GLY A 282 -5.83 -13.42 11.88
N VAL A 283 -6.13 -12.12 11.93
CA VAL A 283 -6.83 -11.40 10.86
C VAL A 283 -5.81 -11.10 9.76
N PHE A 284 -5.22 -12.17 9.23
CA PHE A 284 -4.40 -12.16 8.04
C PHE A 284 -5.35 -12.30 6.87
N VAL A 285 -5.51 -11.21 6.13
CA VAL A 285 -6.24 -11.21 4.87
C VAL A 285 -5.34 -11.96 3.87
N ASN A 286 -5.64 -13.22 3.54
CA ASN A 286 -4.87 -14.08 2.60
C ASN A 286 -4.23 -13.24 1.48
N LYS A 287 -2.89 -13.10 1.48
CA LYS A 287 -2.22 -11.95 0.83
C LYS A 287 -2.33 -11.95 -0.67
N ASP A 288 -2.28 -13.09 -1.36
CA ASP A 288 -2.34 -13.08 -2.83
C ASP A 288 -3.63 -12.45 -3.33
N ASN A 289 -4.76 -12.92 -2.81
CA ASN A 289 -6.05 -12.32 -3.15
C ASN A 289 -6.23 -10.93 -2.53
N SER A 290 -5.65 -10.66 -1.35
CA SER A 290 -5.85 -9.37 -0.65
C SER A 290 -5.01 -8.22 -1.20
N VAL A 291 -3.76 -8.48 -1.60
CA VAL A 291 -2.89 -7.52 -2.28
C VAL A 291 -3.44 -7.20 -3.65
N MET A 292 -3.83 -8.22 -4.41
CA MET A 292 -4.44 -8.01 -5.73
C MET A 292 -5.80 -7.33 -5.62
N ALA A 293 -6.61 -7.66 -4.60
CA ALA A 293 -7.83 -6.91 -4.28
C ALA A 293 -7.54 -5.46 -3.90
N GLY A 294 -6.48 -5.20 -3.12
CA GLY A 294 -6.03 -3.86 -2.74
C GLY A 294 -5.62 -3.02 -3.96
N LEU A 295 -4.79 -3.60 -4.86
CA LEU A 295 -4.45 -3.02 -6.16
C LEU A 295 -5.72 -2.74 -6.98
N SER A 296 -6.64 -3.70 -7.04
CA SER A 296 -7.91 -3.56 -7.75
C SER A 296 -8.78 -2.45 -7.20
N ASN A 297 -8.86 -2.34 -5.88
CA ASN A 297 -9.59 -1.27 -5.20
C ASN A 297 -8.98 0.10 -5.53
N PHE A 298 -7.66 0.22 -5.46
CA PHE A 298 -6.94 1.44 -5.78
C PHE A 298 -7.21 1.91 -7.22
N PHE A 299 -7.03 1.03 -8.22
CA PHE A 299 -7.25 1.39 -9.62
C PHE A 299 -8.72 1.63 -9.94
N SER A 300 -9.63 0.83 -9.39
CA SER A 300 -11.07 0.95 -9.62
C SER A 300 -11.64 2.24 -9.06
N VAL A 301 -11.27 2.61 -7.82
CA VAL A 301 -11.68 3.89 -7.20
C VAL A 301 -11.07 5.07 -7.95
N SER A 302 -9.77 5.01 -8.28
CA SER A 302 -9.09 6.09 -9.01
C SER A 302 -9.69 6.34 -10.40
N PHE A 303 -9.88 5.27 -11.18
CA PHE A 303 -10.53 5.35 -12.50
C PHE A 303 -11.98 5.82 -12.38
N GLY A 304 -12.74 5.25 -11.44
CA GLY A 304 -14.14 5.62 -11.22
C GLY A 304 -14.31 7.09 -10.86
N LYS A 305 -13.51 7.59 -9.90
CA LYS A 305 -13.47 9.01 -9.53
C LYS A 305 -13.13 9.90 -10.72
N PHE A 306 -12.17 9.50 -11.57
CA PHE A 306 -11.82 10.23 -12.77
C PHE A 306 -13.00 10.36 -13.76
N ILE A 307 -13.69 9.26 -14.05
CA ILE A 307 -14.87 9.29 -14.93
C ILE A 307 -15.99 10.14 -14.34
N ILE A 308 -16.23 10.02 -13.03
CA ILE A 308 -17.21 10.85 -12.32
C ILE A 308 -16.82 12.33 -12.40
N ALA A 309 -15.55 12.68 -12.19
CA ALA A 309 -15.04 14.05 -12.30
C ALA A 309 -15.32 14.66 -13.68
N VAL A 310 -14.97 13.93 -14.75
CA VAL A 310 -15.25 14.37 -16.12
C VAL A 310 -16.74 14.57 -16.33
N MET A 311 -17.57 13.62 -15.88
CA MET A 311 -19.02 13.70 -16.01
C MET A 311 -19.60 14.92 -15.29
N ILE A 312 -19.27 15.12 -14.02
CA ILE A 312 -19.82 16.24 -13.24
C ILE A 312 -19.30 17.58 -13.77
N ILE A 313 -18.05 17.68 -14.21
CA ILE A 313 -17.48 18.91 -14.78
C ILE A 313 -18.18 19.28 -16.09
N VAL A 314 -18.41 18.31 -16.98
CA VAL A 314 -19.13 18.55 -18.25
C VAL A 314 -20.58 18.96 -17.97
N LEU A 315 -21.24 18.30 -17.03
CA LEU A 315 -22.63 18.60 -16.66
C LEU A 315 -22.77 19.96 -15.97
N ALA A 316 -21.93 20.25 -14.99
CA ALA A 316 -21.93 21.51 -14.24
C ALA A 316 -21.48 22.69 -15.12
N GLY A 317 -20.41 22.52 -15.90
CA GLY A 317 -19.89 23.52 -16.83
C GLY A 317 -20.87 23.90 -17.94
N SER A 318 -21.76 22.98 -18.31
CA SER A 318 -22.83 23.23 -19.30
C SER A 318 -24.19 23.60 -18.70
N ALA A 319 -24.37 23.54 -17.38
CA ALA A 319 -25.68 23.63 -16.74
C ALA A 319 -26.43 24.95 -16.99
N VAL A 320 -25.70 26.06 -17.09
CA VAL A 320 -26.26 27.40 -17.32
C VAL A 320 -25.83 27.97 -18.67
N SER A 321 -24.56 27.84 -19.01
CA SER A 321 -24.00 28.34 -20.27
C SER A 321 -24.70 27.76 -21.52
N GLN A 322 -25.07 26.47 -21.49
CA GLN A 322 -25.76 25.83 -22.62
C GLN A 322 -27.20 26.34 -22.78
N GLU A 323 -27.88 26.66 -21.68
CA GLU A 323 -29.25 27.19 -21.70
C GLU A 323 -29.29 28.64 -22.19
N ILE A 324 -28.24 29.41 -21.87
CA ILE A 324 -28.05 30.76 -22.40
C ILE A 324 -27.79 30.69 -23.91
N ALA A 325 -26.86 29.84 -24.35
CA ALA A 325 -26.52 29.70 -25.77
C ALA A 325 -27.70 29.25 -26.63
N THR A 326 -28.57 28.37 -26.11
CA THR A 326 -29.77 27.87 -26.81
C THR A 326 -31.00 28.79 -26.66
N GLY A 327 -30.93 29.85 -25.87
CA GLY A 327 -32.06 30.72 -25.56
C GLY A 327 -33.15 30.11 -24.66
N SER A 328 -33.02 28.83 -24.28
CA SER A 328 -33.97 28.13 -23.41
C SER A 328 -34.08 28.74 -22.01
N ILE A 329 -33.05 29.46 -21.57
CA ILE A 329 -33.04 30.26 -20.35
C ILE A 329 -34.22 31.26 -20.31
N LYS A 330 -34.65 31.81 -21.46
CA LYS A 330 -35.74 32.81 -21.55
C LYS A 330 -37.09 32.21 -21.15
N SER A 331 -37.36 30.97 -21.58
CA SER A 331 -38.56 30.22 -21.18
C SER A 331 -38.57 29.95 -19.66
N LEU A 332 -37.40 29.63 -19.09
CA LEU A 332 -37.26 29.34 -17.66
C LEU A 332 -37.46 30.58 -16.77
N ILE A 333 -37.08 31.77 -17.26
CA ILE A 333 -37.21 33.04 -16.54
C ILE A 333 -38.65 33.58 -16.57
N ILE A 334 -39.42 33.31 -17.63
CA ILE A 334 -40.82 33.75 -17.77
C ILE A 334 -41.73 32.96 -16.80
N ALA A 335 -41.34 31.75 -16.41
CA ALA A 335 -42.10 30.95 -15.45
C ALA A 335 -42.25 31.67 -14.09
N PRO A 336 -43.41 31.61 -13.40
CA PRO A 336 -43.66 32.29 -12.14
C PRO A 336 -42.98 31.60 -10.94
N VAL A 337 -41.64 31.55 -10.99
CA VAL A 337 -40.75 30.90 -10.03
C VAL A 337 -39.57 31.83 -9.72
N ARG A 338 -39.23 31.99 -8.43
CA ARG A 338 -38.10 32.82 -8.02
C ARG A 338 -36.77 32.22 -8.53
N ARG A 339 -35.87 33.04 -9.06
CA ARG A 339 -34.56 32.60 -9.63
C ARG A 339 -33.74 31.72 -8.68
N TRP A 340 -33.73 32.02 -7.38
CA TRP A 340 -33.01 31.20 -6.39
C TRP A 340 -33.50 29.74 -6.35
N LYS A 341 -34.79 29.48 -6.62
CA LYS A 341 -35.35 28.12 -6.65
C LYS A 341 -34.83 27.31 -7.83
N ILE A 342 -34.63 27.97 -8.96
CA ILE A 342 -34.06 27.36 -10.17
C ILE A 342 -32.58 27.05 -9.93
N PHE A 343 -31.84 28.01 -9.39
CA PHE A 343 -30.44 27.86 -9.01
C PHE A 343 -30.24 26.66 -8.06
N THR A 344 -31.00 26.60 -6.97
CA THR A 344 -30.91 25.50 -6.01
C THR A 344 -31.29 24.16 -6.63
N ALA A 345 -32.28 24.12 -7.53
CA ALA A 345 -32.68 22.88 -8.20
C ALA A 345 -31.57 22.32 -9.10
N LYS A 346 -30.84 23.19 -9.82
CA LYS A 346 -29.70 22.81 -10.65
C LYS A 346 -28.52 22.29 -9.84
N ILE A 347 -28.17 22.96 -8.73
CA ILE A 347 -27.08 22.47 -7.88
C ILE A 347 -27.47 21.14 -7.24
N LEU A 348 -28.70 21.01 -6.73
CA LEU A 348 -29.16 19.79 -6.08
C LEU A 348 -29.23 18.60 -7.04
N SER A 349 -29.63 18.82 -8.31
CA SER A 349 -29.62 17.77 -9.33
C SER A 349 -28.20 17.32 -9.68
N LEU A 350 -27.25 18.25 -9.85
CA LEU A 350 -25.84 17.92 -10.08
C LEU A 350 -25.23 17.16 -8.91
N LEU A 351 -25.49 17.61 -7.67
CA LEU A 351 -25.03 16.94 -6.44
C LEU A 351 -25.61 15.52 -6.34
N SER A 352 -26.90 15.35 -6.64
CA SER A 352 -27.55 14.04 -6.60
C SER A 352 -26.95 13.07 -7.61
N ILE A 353 -26.53 13.56 -8.79
CA ILE A 353 -25.84 12.74 -9.79
C ILE A 353 -24.43 12.37 -9.33
N MET A 354 -23.69 13.31 -8.75
CA MET A 354 -22.37 13.03 -8.17
C MET A 354 -22.48 11.93 -7.09
N VAL A 355 -23.34 12.12 -6.09
CA VAL A 355 -23.54 11.15 -5.00
C VAL A 355 -24.08 9.82 -5.53
N GLY A 356 -25.04 9.84 -6.47
CA GLY A 356 -25.56 8.63 -7.11
C GLY A 356 -24.48 7.84 -7.85
N SER A 357 -23.60 8.53 -8.58
CA SER A 357 -22.48 7.89 -9.28
C SER A 357 -21.41 7.33 -8.34
N LEU A 358 -21.13 8.01 -7.21
CA LEU A 358 -20.24 7.50 -6.16
C LEU A 358 -20.84 6.27 -5.46
N LEU A 359 -22.14 6.26 -5.23
CA LEU A 359 -22.85 5.09 -4.70
C LEU A 359 -22.73 3.90 -5.65
N ILE A 360 -22.99 4.10 -6.95
CA ILE A 360 -22.83 3.07 -7.98
C ILE A 360 -21.39 2.55 -8.02
N LEU A 361 -20.41 3.45 -8.05
CA LEU A 361 -18.98 3.10 -7.99
C LEU A 361 -18.72 2.23 -6.75
N SER A 362 -19.07 2.72 -5.56
CA SER A 362 -18.81 2.03 -4.30
C SER A 362 -19.44 0.65 -4.25
N PHE A 363 -20.65 0.50 -4.78
CA PHE A 363 -21.38 -0.76 -4.75
C PHE A 363 -20.81 -1.77 -5.76
N LEU A 364 -20.60 -1.34 -7.00
CA LEU A 364 -20.16 -2.23 -8.07
C LEU A 364 -18.73 -2.71 -7.87
N TYR A 365 -17.80 -1.84 -7.47
CA TYR A 365 -16.42 -2.28 -7.26
C TYR A 365 -16.34 -3.32 -6.14
N ARG A 366 -17.10 -3.17 -5.06
CA ARG A 366 -17.12 -4.13 -3.94
C ARG A 366 -17.71 -5.46 -4.35
N LEU A 367 -18.81 -5.42 -5.10
CA LEU A 367 -19.43 -6.64 -5.63
C LEU A 367 -18.44 -7.38 -6.51
N MET A 368 -17.73 -6.67 -7.38
CA MET A 368 -16.73 -7.28 -8.27
C MET A 368 -15.50 -7.78 -7.51
N SER A 369 -15.01 -7.03 -6.51
CA SER A 369 -13.92 -7.48 -5.64
C SER A 369 -14.30 -8.75 -4.89
N LEU A 370 -15.53 -8.85 -4.38
CA LEU A 370 -16.05 -10.05 -3.71
C LEU A 370 -16.10 -11.26 -4.65
N VAL A 371 -16.58 -11.05 -5.88
CA VAL A 371 -16.73 -12.13 -6.87
C VAL A 371 -15.37 -12.62 -7.39
N VAL A 372 -14.41 -11.72 -7.57
CA VAL A 372 -13.11 -12.03 -8.19
C VAL A 372 -12.09 -12.54 -7.17
N PHE A 373 -12.02 -11.93 -5.99
CA PHE A 373 -10.98 -12.22 -4.97
C PHE A 373 -11.52 -12.98 -3.75
N GLY A 374 -12.84 -13.10 -3.61
CA GLY A 374 -13.48 -13.80 -2.49
C GLY A 374 -13.73 -12.92 -1.26
N PRO A 375 -14.42 -13.46 -0.23
CA PRO A 375 -14.74 -12.73 0.99
C PRO A 375 -13.51 -12.47 1.87
N ASP A 376 -12.50 -13.33 1.77
CA ASP A 376 -11.27 -13.25 2.58
C ASP A 376 -10.44 -12.02 2.24
N SER A 377 -10.71 -11.33 1.12
CA SER A 377 -10.04 -10.07 0.75
C SER A 377 -10.67 -8.82 1.39
N MET A 378 -11.71 -8.97 2.21
CA MET A 378 -12.46 -7.85 2.81
C MET A 378 -12.14 -7.65 4.29
N GLY A 379 -10.97 -7.07 4.58
CA GLY A 379 -10.55 -6.76 5.96
C GLY A 379 -11.25 -5.52 6.54
N ASP A 380 -11.69 -5.60 7.79
CA ASP A 380 -12.25 -4.45 8.51
C ASP A 380 -11.19 -3.36 8.74
N TYR A 381 -11.64 -2.10 8.79
CA TYR A 381 -10.76 -0.98 9.09
C TYR A 381 -10.51 -0.89 10.59
N MET A 382 -9.24 -0.93 11.01
CA MET A 382 -8.84 -0.82 12.41
C MET A 382 -8.35 0.60 12.74
N TYR A 383 -8.76 1.11 13.89
CA TYR A 383 -8.35 2.42 14.40
C TYR A 383 -8.22 2.40 15.92
N ILE A 384 -7.51 3.38 16.49
CA ILE A 384 -7.39 3.51 17.93
C ILE A 384 -8.50 4.39 18.50
N ASN A 385 -9.23 3.83 19.47
CA ASN A 385 -10.20 4.54 20.28
C ASN A 385 -9.79 4.47 21.76
N ASN A 386 -9.40 5.61 22.34
CA ASN A 386 -8.97 5.74 23.74
C ASN A 386 -7.89 4.71 24.17
N GLY A 387 -6.93 4.41 23.28
CA GLY A 387 -5.83 3.48 23.55
C GLY A 387 -6.15 2.01 23.28
N ASN A 388 -7.37 1.67 22.84
CA ASN A 388 -7.73 0.32 22.41
C ASN A 388 -7.94 0.27 20.89
N VAL A 389 -7.60 -0.87 20.29
CA VAL A 389 -7.89 -1.14 18.87
C VAL A 389 -9.38 -1.41 18.71
N ALA A 390 -10.04 -0.60 17.89
CA ALA A 390 -11.44 -0.73 17.51
C ALA A 390 -11.54 -1.00 16.01
N THR A 391 -12.59 -1.72 15.60
CA THR A 391 -12.85 -2.06 14.20
C THR A 391 -14.05 -1.30 13.66
N LEU A 392 -13.99 -0.96 12.38
CA LEU A 392 -15.10 -0.44 11.59
C LEU A 392 -15.38 -1.44 10.46
N PRO A 393 -16.64 -1.92 10.31
CA PRO A 393 -16.97 -2.92 9.29
C PRO A 393 -16.56 -2.47 7.90
N TYR A 394 -15.99 -3.37 7.10
CA TYR A 394 -15.44 -3.09 5.77
C TYR A 394 -16.40 -2.28 4.88
N PHE A 395 -17.67 -2.68 4.80
CA PHE A 395 -18.66 -2.00 3.95
C PHE A 395 -18.98 -0.57 4.41
N VAL A 396 -18.98 -0.33 5.72
CA VAL A 396 -19.24 1.01 6.29
C VAL A 396 -18.03 1.89 6.01
N TYR A 397 -16.83 1.40 6.34
CA TYR A 397 -15.58 2.08 6.08
C TYR A 397 -15.42 2.44 4.60
N SER A 398 -15.56 1.46 3.70
CA SER A 398 -15.44 1.65 2.25
C SER A 398 -16.36 2.76 1.73
N PHE A 399 -17.62 2.78 2.19
CA PHE A 399 -18.57 3.80 1.75
C PHE A 399 -18.18 5.19 2.25
N LEU A 400 -17.82 5.32 3.53
CA LEU A 400 -17.36 6.58 4.11
C LEU A 400 -16.05 7.05 3.43
N SER A 401 -15.13 6.13 3.18
CA SER A 401 -13.84 6.36 2.54
C SER A 401 -14.02 6.96 1.14
N VAL A 402 -14.87 6.36 0.30
CA VAL A 402 -15.16 6.90 -1.04
C VAL A 402 -15.83 8.27 -0.97
N LEU A 403 -16.74 8.50 -0.02
CA LEU A 403 -17.47 9.75 0.10
C LEU A 403 -16.56 10.90 0.58
N ILE A 404 -15.81 10.67 1.66
CA ILE A 404 -14.85 11.63 2.23
C ILE A 404 -13.69 11.86 1.25
N GLY A 405 -13.21 10.81 0.62
CA GLY A 405 -12.17 10.87 -0.41
C GLY A 405 -12.62 11.60 -1.68
N SER A 406 -13.92 11.92 -1.85
CA SER A 406 -14.48 12.60 -3.02
C SER A 406 -14.90 14.06 -2.77
N VAL A 407 -14.38 14.69 -1.71
CA VAL A 407 -14.64 16.10 -1.41
C VAL A 407 -14.10 17.04 -2.50
N ASP A 408 -12.99 16.66 -3.14
CA ASP A 408 -12.44 17.29 -4.34
C ASP A 408 -13.49 17.43 -5.46
N LEU A 409 -14.21 16.35 -5.76
CA LEU A 409 -15.24 16.30 -6.80
C LEU A 409 -16.35 17.31 -6.52
N PHE A 410 -16.74 17.48 -5.26
CA PHE A 410 -17.74 18.46 -4.87
C PHE A 410 -17.27 19.90 -5.12
N VAL A 411 -16.02 20.22 -4.78
CA VAL A 411 -15.44 21.54 -5.04
C VAL A 411 -15.37 21.80 -6.55
N PHE A 412 -14.94 20.83 -7.35
CA PHE A 412 -14.88 20.98 -8.81
C PHE A 412 -16.25 21.08 -9.47
N LEU A 413 -17.27 20.41 -8.94
CA LEU A 413 -18.66 20.58 -9.37
C LEU A 413 -19.10 22.04 -9.20
N LEU A 414 -18.86 22.62 -8.02
CA LEU A 414 -19.21 24.02 -7.75
C LEU A 414 -18.37 25.00 -8.56
N PHE A 415 -17.09 24.71 -8.76
CA PHE A 415 -16.20 25.53 -9.58
C PHE A 415 -16.65 25.54 -11.05
N ALA A 416 -16.96 24.38 -11.62
CA ALA A 416 -17.46 24.26 -12.99
C ALA A 416 -18.82 24.94 -13.17
N PHE A 417 -19.71 24.79 -12.18
CA PHE A 417 -21.00 25.47 -12.18
C PHE A 417 -20.85 27.00 -12.08
N MET A 418 -19.96 27.50 -11.23
CA MET A 418 -19.62 28.91 -11.14
C MET A 418 -19.13 29.43 -12.49
N LEU A 419 -18.17 28.76 -13.13
CA LEU A 419 -17.68 29.15 -14.45
C LEU A 419 -18.80 29.14 -15.51
N SER A 420 -19.70 28.15 -15.46
CA SER A 420 -20.88 28.10 -16.34
C SER A 420 -21.73 29.37 -16.24
N THR A 421 -21.95 29.87 -15.02
CA THR A 421 -22.73 31.09 -14.75
C THR A 421 -21.99 32.38 -15.07
N VAL A 422 -20.67 32.42 -14.89
CA VAL A 422 -19.85 33.63 -15.03
C VAL A 422 -19.41 33.84 -16.48
N LEU A 423 -18.87 32.80 -17.12
CA LEU A 423 -18.30 32.86 -18.46
C LEU A 423 -19.37 32.77 -19.56
N ARG A 424 -20.53 32.15 -19.27
CA ARG A 424 -21.63 31.95 -20.23
C ARG A 424 -21.20 31.26 -21.54
N ASN A 425 -20.05 30.57 -21.51
CA ASN A 425 -19.50 29.81 -22.63
C ASN A 425 -19.23 28.38 -22.14
N THR A 426 -19.93 27.41 -22.73
CA THR A 426 -19.84 25.99 -22.37
C THR A 426 -18.43 25.46 -22.53
N ALA A 427 -17.80 25.72 -23.67
CA ALA A 427 -16.47 25.21 -24.00
C ALA A 427 -15.42 25.73 -23.01
N LEU A 428 -15.39 27.04 -22.75
CA LEU A 428 -14.44 27.63 -21.80
C LEU A 428 -14.66 27.16 -20.37
N SER A 429 -15.93 27.06 -19.93
CA SER A 429 -16.25 26.64 -18.56
C SER A 429 -15.81 25.20 -18.28
N VAL A 430 -16.08 24.30 -19.24
CA VAL A 430 -15.68 22.89 -19.14
C VAL A 430 -14.16 22.76 -19.24
N ALA A 431 -13.52 23.41 -20.22
CA ALA A 431 -12.08 23.30 -20.45
C ALA A 431 -11.26 23.78 -19.24
N LEU A 432 -11.59 24.94 -18.67
CA LEU A 432 -10.86 25.48 -17.51
C LEU A 432 -11.05 24.62 -16.26
N SER A 433 -12.26 24.11 -16.03
CA SER A 433 -12.54 23.24 -14.89
C SER A 433 -11.82 21.91 -15.00
N LEU A 434 -11.83 21.31 -16.20
CA LEU A 434 -11.18 20.04 -16.47
C LEU A 434 -9.66 20.17 -16.40
N ALA A 435 -9.09 21.21 -17.00
CA ALA A 435 -7.66 21.51 -16.86
C ALA A 435 -7.29 21.67 -15.38
N SER A 436 -8.07 22.44 -14.62
CA SER A 436 -7.82 22.62 -13.18
C SER A 436 -7.83 21.29 -12.44
N TYR A 437 -8.79 20.40 -12.70
CA TYR A 437 -8.84 19.07 -12.09
C TYR A 437 -7.60 18.23 -12.40
N LEU A 438 -7.17 18.19 -13.66
CA LEU A 438 -6.02 17.38 -14.08
C LEU A 438 -4.68 17.90 -13.55
N PHE A 439 -4.46 19.21 -13.53
CA PHE A 439 -3.18 19.79 -13.11
C PHE A 439 -3.03 19.87 -11.59
N THR A 440 -4.14 19.96 -10.87
CA THR A 440 -4.16 20.16 -9.43
C THR A 440 -3.33 19.13 -8.64
N GLY A 441 -3.57 17.84 -8.84
CA GLY A 441 -2.84 16.79 -8.11
C GLY A 441 -1.35 16.74 -8.46
N ASN A 442 -1.05 16.89 -9.75
CA ASN A 442 0.32 16.87 -10.27
C ASN A 442 1.16 18.05 -9.77
N ILE A 443 0.57 19.25 -9.65
CA ILE A 443 1.27 20.42 -9.12
C ILE A 443 1.62 20.25 -7.64
N ALA A 444 0.70 19.69 -6.83
CA ALA A 444 0.98 19.40 -5.43
C ALA A 444 2.16 18.43 -5.28
N GLN A 445 2.17 17.36 -6.08
CA GLN A 445 3.25 16.38 -6.12
C GLN A 445 4.56 17.03 -6.56
N LEU A 446 4.56 17.86 -7.60
CA LEU A 446 5.75 18.59 -8.04
C LEU A 446 6.30 19.51 -6.95
N PHE A 447 5.45 20.20 -6.18
CA PHE A 447 5.93 21.04 -5.07
C PHE A 447 6.51 20.22 -3.93
N ALA A 448 5.90 19.08 -3.59
CA ALA A 448 6.42 18.15 -2.60
C ALA A 448 7.79 17.62 -3.02
N LEU A 449 7.91 17.18 -4.27
CA LEU A 449 9.14 16.69 -4.89
C LEU A 449 10.25 17.75 -4.89
N LEU A 450 9.94 19.02 -5.15
CA LEU A 450 10.92 20.11 -5.16
C LEU A 450 11.32 20.59 -3.74
N GLY A 451 10.75 20.03 -2.67
CA GLY A 451 11.03 20.42 -1.29
C GLY A 451 10.68 21.89 -0.97
N ILE A 452 9.88 22.54 -1.82
CA ILE A 452 9.50 23.94 -1.63
C ILE A 452 8.43 23.97 -0.54
N ARG A 453 8.82 24.35 0.69
CA ARG A 453 7.86 24.59 1.78
C ARG A 453 7.80 26.07 2.12
N LYS A 454 6.66 26.69 1.85
CA LYS A 454 6.36 28.07 2.28
C LYS A 454 4.95 28.14 2.85
N ARG A 455 4.77 28.96 3.88
CA ARG A 455 3.47 29.15 4.57
C ARG A 455 2.31 29.57 3.66
N TRP A 456 2.59 30.19 2.51
CA TRP A 456 1.53 30.55 1.56
C TRP A 456 0.91 29.34 0.87
N MET A 457 1.62 28.20 0.83
CA MET A 457 1.14 26.98 0.19
C MET A 457 -0.06 26.37 0.90
N ASP A 458 -0.19 26.58 2.21
CA ASP A 458 -1.35 26.14 2.98
C ASP A 458 -2.67 26.71 2.40
N PHE A 459 -2.61 27.87 1.75
CA PHE A 459 -3.77 28.52 1.13
C PHE A 459 -4.09 28.05 -0.30
N VAL A 460 -3.31 27.11 -0.82
CA VAL A 460 -3.54 26.53 -2.14
C VAL A 460 -4.70 25.53 -2.05
N PRO A 461 -5.78 25.69 -2.86
CA PRO A 461 -7.02 24.94 -2.63
C PRO A 461 -6.86 23.44 -2.52
N PHE A 462 -6.01 22.88 -3.36
CA PHE A 462 -5.89 21.45 -3.51
C PHE A 462 -5.07 20.74 -2.44
N LEU A 463 -4.23 21.47 -1.70
CA LEU A 463 -3.56 20.91 -0.52
C LEU A 463 -4.57 20.64 0.60
N ASN A 464 -5.78 21.19 0.50
CA ASN A 464 -6.84 21.06 1.49
C ASN A 464 -7.96 20.08 1.06
N PHE A 465 -7.83 19.42 -0.10
CA PHE A 465 -8.89 18.52 -0.61
C PHE A 465 -8.89 17.12 0.02
N ASP A 466 -7.75 16.68 0.55
CA ASP A 466 -7.63 15.35 1.17
C ASP A 466 -8.02 15.40 2.65
N LEU A 467 -9.32 15.25 2.93
CA LEU A 467 -9.82 15.03 4.30
C LEU A 467 -9.80 13.55 4.70
N HIS A 468 -9.58 12.64 3.73
CA HIS A 468 -9.64 11.21 3.94
C HIS A 468 -8.47 10.75 4.82
N SER A 469 -7.26 11.20 4.51
CA SER A 469 -6.07 10.88 5.29
C SER A 469 -6.10 11.40 6.73
N ASP A 470 -6.77 12.53 6.98
CA ASP A 470 -6.93 13.07 8.34
C ASP A 470 -7.97 12.28 9.16
N LEU A 471 -9.05 11.81 8.53
CA LEU A 471 -10.14 11.08 9.19
C LEU A 471 -9.85 9.58 9.31
N PHE A 472 -9.08 9.02 8.37
CA PHE A 472 -8.66 7.63 8.33
C PHE A 472 -7.14 7.54 8.18
N PRO A 473 -6.37 7.90 9.22
CA PRO A 473 -4.90 7.97 9.15
C PRO A 473 -4.24 6.62 8.85
N PHE A 474 -4.89 5.52 9.23
CA PHE A 474 -4.40 4.16 8.99
C PHE A 474 -4.96 3.52 7.71
N ALA A 475 -5.65 4.28 6.86
CA ALA A 475 -6.23 3.76 5.62
C ALA A 475 -5.17 3.22 4.66
N ASP A 476 -4.01 3.88 4.62
CA ASP A 476 -2.91 3.52 3.73
C ASP A 476 -2.29 2.15 4.11
N ASN A 477 -2.48 1.67 5.34
CA ASN A 477 -2.06 0.33 5.76
C ASN A 477 -2.94 -0.78 5.16
N MET A 478 -4.08 -0.44 4.57
CA MET A 478 -4.90 -1.39 3.82
C MET A 478 -4.46 -1.50 2.36
N LEU A 479 -3.51 -0.67 1.92
CA LEU A 479 -2.95 -0.72 0.58
C LEU A 479 -1.74 -1.64 0.55
N PRO A 480 -1.50 -2.32 -0.59
CA PRO A 480 -0.28 -3.08 -0.81
C PRO A 480 0.98 -2.23 -0.63
N ASP A 481 2.04 -2.81 -0.09
CA ASP A 481 3.28 -2.08 0.27
C ASP A 481 3.87 -1.30 -0.89
N MET A 482 3.86 -1.84 -2.11
CA MET A 482 4.31 -1.13 -3.31
C MET A 482 3.53 0.18 -3.53
N ILE A 483 2.20 0.16 -3.35
CA ILE A 483 1.36 1.35 -3.49
C ILE A 483 1.61 2.30 -2.33
N ARG A 484 1.71 1.77 -1.10
CA ARG A 484 1.97 2.55 0.10
C ARG A 484 3.30 3.29 -0.02
N GLN A 485 4.36 2.65 -0.48
CA GLN A 485 5.67 3.28 -0.73
C GLN A 485 5.58 4.34 -1.85
N MET A 486 4.90 4.03 -2.95
CA MET A 486 4.67 5.00 -4.04
C MET A 486 3.89 6.23 -3.56
N GLN A 487 2.89 6.05 -2.69
CA GLN A 487 2.10 7.15 -2.14
C GLN A 487 2.84 7.91 -1.05
N MET A 488 3.53 7.25 -0.11
CA MET A 488 4.25 7.91 0.98
C MET A 488 5.39 8.81 0.47
N ALA A 489 6.05 8.43 -0.63
CA ALA A 489 7.00 9.30 -1.34
C ALA A 489 6.36 10.59 -1.90
N THR A 490 5.03 10.65 -2.02
CA THR A 490 4.30 11.75 -2.68
C THR A 490 3.33 12.50 -1.76
N THR A 491 2.96 11.96 -0.59
CA THR A 491 1.87 12.51 0.25
C THR A 491 2.24 12.89 1.68
N ALA A 492 3.32 12.34 2.26
CA ALA A 492 3.54 12.37 3.71
C ALA A 492 3.91 13.75 4.29
N SER A 493 4.52 14.65 3.52
CA SER A 493 5.23 15.80 4.12
C SER A 493 4.51 17.16 4.05
N TYR A 494 3.37 17.28 3.35
CA TYR A 494 2.85 18.60 2.95
C TYR A 494 1.32 18.72 2.96
N ARG A 495 0.68 18.59 4.14
CA ARG A 495 -0.77 18.79 4.31
C ARG A 495 -1.12 19.71 5.48
N PRO A 496 -1.99 20.72 5.29
CA PRO A 496 -2.56 21.48 6.40
C PRO A 496 -3.43 20.57 7.28
N GLY A 497 -3.51 20.85 8.58
CA GLY A 497 -4.28 20.02 9.49
C GLY A 497 -5.80 20.10 9.25
N LEU A 498 -6.51 19.02 9.61
CA LEU A 498 -7.97 18.84 9.44
C LEU A 498 -8.82 20.09 9.71
N LEU A 499 -8.59 20.79 10.82
CA LEU A 499 -9.37 21.98 11.18
C LEU A 499 -9.16 23.12 10.18
N PHE A 500 -7.91 23.36 9.77
CA PHE A 500 -7.58 24.38 8.79
C PHE A 500 -8.21 24.03 7.44
N SER A 501 -8.02 22.80 6.97
CA SER A 501 -8.57 22.31 5.70
C SER A 501 -10.10 22.41 5.68
N SER A 502 -10.77 22.04 6.77
CA SER A 502 -12.23 22.12 6.91
C SER A 502 -12.75 23.56 6.84
N VAL A 503 -12.11 24.50 7.56
CA VAL A 503 -12.49 25.92 7.55
C VAL A 503 -12.22 26.53 6.17
N TYR A 504 -11.07 26.22 5.58
CA TYR A 504 -10.70 26.68 4.25
C TYR A 504 -11.72 26.25 3.19
N LEU A 505 -12.09 24.96 3.17
CA LEU A 505 -13.08 24.42 2.24
C LEU A 505 -14.45 25.08 2.42
N LEU A 506 -14.88 25.31 3.66
CA LEU A 506 -16.13 26.00 3.95
C LEU A 506 -16.13 27.41 3.34
N VAL A 507 -15.05 28.17 3.53
CA VAL A 507 -14.89 29.51 2.96
C VAL A 507 -14.88 29.45 1.43
N LEU A 508 -14.11 28.53 0.84
CA LEU A 508 -14.02 28.36 -0.61
C LEU A 508 -15.38 28.02 -1.23
N ILE A 509 -16.09 27.04 -0.67
CA ILE A 509 -17.43 26.63 -1.11
C ILE A 509 -18.41 27.80 -1.00
N SER A 510 -18.36 28.57 0.10
CA SER A 510 -19.21 29.74 0.30
C SER A 510 -18.95 30.82 -0.76
N CYS A 511 -17.69 31.07 -1.10
CA CYS A 511 -17.29 31.99 -2.16
C CYS A 511 -17.77 31.53 -3.53
N LEU A 512 -17.57 30.26 -3.91
CA LEU A 512 -18.00 29.70 -5.19
C LEU A 512 -19.52 29.79 -5.35
N LEU A 513 -20.27 29.43 -4.30
CA LEU A 513 -21.73 29.52 -4.28
C LEU A 513 -22.20 30.97 -4.38
N TYR A 514 -21.58 31.89 -3.63
CA TYR A 514 -21.93 33.30 -3.66
C TYR A 514 -21.71 33.93 -5.04
N ILE A 515 -20.54 33.71 -5.65
CA ILE A 515 -20.20 34.23 -6.99
C ILE A 515 -21.16 33.67 -8.04
N SER A 516 -21.43 32.35 -7.98
CA SER A 516 -22.35 31.72 -8.92
C SER A 516 -23.78 32.23 -8.75
N PHE A 517 -24.25 32.38 -7.51
CA PHE A 517 -25.58 32.88 -7.18
C PHE A 517 -25.77 34.33 -7.63
N ASP A 518 -24.79 35.20 -7.36
CA ASP A 518 -24.82 36.60 -7.75
C ASP A 518 -24.86 36.74 -9.28
N SER A 519 -23.98 36.02 -9.99
CA SER A 519 -23.94 36.01 -11.46
C SER A 519 -25.25 35.49 -12.07
N PHE A 520 -25.88 34.48 -11.46
CA PHE A 520 -27.14 33.92 -11.95
C PHE A 520 -28.36 34.83 -11.68
N THR A 521 -28.38 35.53 -10.54
CA THR A 521 -29.56 36.29 -10.11
C THR A 521 -29.57 37.73 -10.57
N ARG A 522 -28.43 38.43 -10.55
CA ARG A 522 -28.35 39.88 -10.78
C ARG A 522 -27.98 40.28 -12.20
N ARG A 523 -27.16 39.49 -12.90
CA ARG A 523 -26.78 39.86 -14.27
C ARG A 523 -27.94 39.60 -15.22
N ASP A 524 -28.37 40.67 -15.90
CA ASP A 524 -29.40 40.56 -16.92
C ASP A 524 -29.02 39.55 -18.01
N ILE A 525 -30.04 38.79 -18.40
CA ILE A 525 -29.98 37.79 -19.47
C ILE A 525 -30.62 38.50 -20.66
N LYS A 526 -29.81 39.27 -21.41
CA LYS A 526 -30.24 39.93 -22.65
C LYS A 526 -30.40 38.89 -23.77
#